data_AF-A0A9D1K5J8-F1
#
_entry.id   AF-A0A9D1K5J8-F1
#
_cell.length_a   1.000
_cell.length_b   1.000
_cell.length_c   1.000
_cell.angle_alpha   90.00
_cell.angle_beta   90.00
_cell.angle_gamma   90.00
#
_symmetry.space_group_name_H-M   'P 1'
#
loop_
_entity.id
_entity.type
_entity.pdbx_description
1 polymer ?
#
loop_
_entity_poly.entity_id
_entity_poly.type
_entity_poly.pdbx_seq_one_letter_code
_entity_poly.pdbx_strand_id
1 'polypeptide(L)'
;MKLTSAMIKQRGKELGLDAVGIASIDRFEKAPPLMNPKTYFPDAKSVIVTMMRIPRGSYRGIEEGTHWNNYTFYSYSRLNQYIRPRLTYALSQFIEDHGWEATPCYPAVPERNPVRESVEPGRVPSDVVASVRFLAVGAGLGELGWSKVFLTKQFGPRVRLGSIITDAELEPDEMIEPGTICTRCGACIRECPGNAVPGFKDGKTITIEIGGKKITYADVDMGRCTFTHHGFNNRISPFMKKDFPNLEYDVCTSNATEEEAYKICYALMGANWSKTPFNPDGKVINQYPFHSRVSGGYFAVCGARGCIRACMNTLEKSGRIENTFEEPFYKKPSWLLNCERDEPVGKVNPWWEAYLKEKGLE
;
A
#
# COMPACT_ATOMS: atom_id res chain seq x y z
N MET A 1 -5.99 -17.66 34.26
CA MET A 1 -7.18 -17.98 33.42
C MET A 1 -6.66 -18.37 32.05
N LYS A 2 -7.18 -19.43 31.40
CA LYS A 2 -6.71 -19.83 30.06
C LYS A 2 -7.09 -18.73 29.05
N LEU A 3 -6.13 -18.24 28.28
CA LEU A 3 -6.36 -17.27 27.21
C LEU A 3 -7.20 -17.93 26.10
N THR A 4 -8.21 -17.22 25.58
CA THR A 4 -9.11 -17.75 24.53
C THR A 4 -9.23 -16.80 23.35
N SER A 5 -9.59 -17.33 22.18
CA SER A 5 -9.88 -16.53 20.97
C SER A 5 -10.93 -15.44 21.21
N ALA A 6 -11.95 -15.74 22.02
CA ALA A 6 -12.99 -14.78 22.37
C ALA A 6 -12.44 -13.60 23.19
N MET A 7 -11.54 -13.85 24.15
CA MET A 7 -10.88 -12.80 24.94
C MET A 7 -10.02 -11.89 24.05
N ILE A 8 -9.27 -12.46 23.10
CA ILE A 8 -8.44 -11.68 22.16
C ILE A 8 -9.30 -10.77 21.29
N LYS A 9 -10.39 -11.30 20.72
CA LYS A 9 -11.30 -10.52 19.87
C LYS A 9 -12.02 -9.43 20.66
N GLN A 10 -12.49 -9.76 21.86
CA GLN A 10 -13.13 -8.79 22.75
C GLN A 10 -12.16 -7.68 23.14
N ARG A 11 -10.92 -8.02 23.52
CA ARG A 11 -9.89 -7.03 23.82
C ARG A 11 -9.55 -6.17 22.62
N GLY A 12 -9.44 -6.76 21.43
CA GLY A 12 -9.21 -6.02 20.19
C GLY A 12 -10.30 -4.98 19.92
N LYS A 13 -11.57 -5.35 20.14
CA LYS A 13 -12.72 -4.43 20.02
C LYS A 13 -12.65 -3.31 21.05
N GLU A 14 -12.33 -3.59 22.30
CA GLU A 14 -12.17 -2.58 23.37
C GLU A 14 -11.04 -1.59 23.07
N LEU A 15 -9.95 -2.06 22.46
CA LEU A 15 -8.84 -1.22 22.00
C LEU A 15 -9.20 -0.35 20.79
N GLY A 16 -10.30 -0.67 20.09
CA GLY A 16 -10.78 0.07 18.91
C GLY A 16 -10.31 -0.50 17.58
N LEU A 17 -9.86 -1.76 17.52
CA LEU A 17 -9.67 -2.46 16.25
C LEU A 17 -11.01 -2.75 15.59
N ASP A 18 -11.06 -2.64 14.26
CA ASP A 18 -12.28 -2.92 13.49
C ASP A 18 -12.57 -4.42 13.38
N ALA A 19 -11.51 -5.24 13.33
CA ALA A 19 -11.63 -6.68 13.44
C ALA A 19 -10.32 -7.31 13.93
N VAL A 20 -10.44 -8.52 14.45
CA VAL A 20 -9.33 -9.43 14.75
C VAL A 20 -9.68 -10.80 14.18
N GLY A 21 -8.77 -11.37 13.40
CA GLY A 21 -8.86 -12.74 12.89
C GLY A 21 -7.75 -13.60 13.46
N ILE A 22 -8.00 -14.89 13.58
CA ILE A 22 -7.06 -15.85 14.15
C ILE A 22 -6.87 -17.02 13.19
N ALA A 23 -5.62 -17.44 13.01
CA ALA A 23 -5.24 -18.61 12.23
C ALA A 23 -4.41 -19.58 13.08
N SER A 24 -4.60 -20.88 12.89
CA SER A 24 -3.62 -21.89 13.32
C SER A 24 -2.35 -21.73 12.48
N ILE A 25 -1.20 -21.95 13.09
CA ILE A 25 0.10 -21.88 12.41
C ILE A 25 0.20 -22.86 11.23
N ASP A 26 -0.52 -23.99 11.29
CA ASP A 26 -0.45 -25.05 10.28
C ASP A 26 -1.00 -24.59 8.92
N ARG A 27 -1.84 -23.55 8.90
CA ARG A 27 -2.32 -22.94 7.65
C ARG A 27 -1.18 -22.36 6.80
N PHE A 28 -0.01 -22.15 7.37
CA PHE A 28 1.13 -21.54 6.69
C PHE A 28 2.24 -22.52 6.35
N GLU A 29 2.05 -23.84 6.50
CA GLU A 29 3.08 -24.85 6.18
C GLU A 29 3.63 -24.74 4.75
N LYS A 30 2.75 -24.44 3.79
CA LYS A 30 3.10 -24.25 2.37
C LYS A 30 3.33 -22.79 1.97
N ALA A 31 3.32 -21.87 2.93
CA ALA A 31 3.68 -20.48 2.65
C ALA A 31 5.14 -20.41 2.16
N PRO A 32 5.49 -19.49 1.24
CA PRO A 32 6.87 -19.31 0.80
C PRO A 32 7.82 -19.16 2.01
N PRO A 33 9.02 -19.77 2.00
CA PRO A 33 9.92 -19.73 3.16
C PRO A 33 10.24 -18.31 3.64
N LEU A 34 10.41 -17.37 2.71
CA LEU A 34 10.66 -15.94 3.01
C LEU A 34 9.41 -15.16 3.45
N MET A 35 8.27 -15.82 3.64
CA MET A 35 7.02 -15.20 4.08
C MET A 35 6.33 -16.02 5.17
N ASN A 36 7.01 -17.02 5.73
CA ASN A 36 6.43 -18.00 6.65
C ASN A 36 6.45 -17.51 8.11
N PRO A 37 5.30 -17.56 8.82
CA PRO A 37 5.14 -17.78 10.23
C PRO A 37 6.38 -17.98 11.10
N LYS A 38 6.82 -19.22 10.93
CA LYS A 38 7.77 -19.94 11.77
C LYS A 38 9.20 -19.43 11.59
N THR A 39 9.45 -18.60 10.58
CA THR A 39 10.72 -17.87 10.46
C THR A 39 10.88 -16.84 11.58
N TYR A 40 9.79 -16.22 12.03
CA TYR A 40 9.82 -15.27 13.15
C TYR A 40 9.85 -15.98 14.49
N PHE A 41 8.95 -16.95 14.65
CA PHE A 41 8.71 -17.63 15.91
C PHE A 41 8.44 -19.12 15.63
N PRO A 42 9.45 -19.99 15.71
CA PRO A 42 9.34 -21.41 15.36
C PRO A 42 8.29 -22.18 16.17
N ASP A 43 8.14 -21.83 17.45
CA ASP A 43 7.22 -22.49 18.39
C ASP A 43 5.80 -21.91 18.37
N ALA A 44 5.54 -20.96 17.47
CA ALA A 44 4.22 -20.35 17.34
C ALA A 44 3.15 -21.38 17.02
N LYS A 45 2.00 -21.25 17.68
CA LYS A 45 0.80 -22.08 17.45
C LYS A 45 -0.30 -21.31 16.76
N SER A 46 -0.31 -19.98 16.88
CA SER A 46 -1.34 -19.13 16.31
C SER A 46 -0.80 -17.84 15.72
N VAL A 47 -1.49 -17.35 14.70
CA VAL A 47 -1.28 -16.04 14.10
C VAL A 47 -2.55 -15.22 14.29
N ILE A 48 -2.43 -14.08 14.97
CA ILE A 48 -3.50 -13.11 15.18
C ILE A 48 -3.29 -11.97 14.19
N VAL A 49 -4.33 -11.59 13.46
CA VAL A 49 -4.29 -10.46 12.51
C VAL A 49 -5.25 -9.38 13.00
N THR A 50 -4.74 -8.17 13.11
CA THR A 50 -5.48 -6.97 13.51
C THR A 50 -5.84 -6.16 12.27
N MET A 51 -7.05 -5.58 12.24
CA MET A 51 -7.55 -4.82 11.11
C MET A 51 -8.07 -3.45 11.54
N MET A 52 -7.72 -2.43 10.74
CA MET A 52 -8.24 -1.07 10.85
C MET A 52 -8.75 -0.61 9.49
N ARG A 53 -9.94 -0.02 9.46
CA ARG A 53 -10.56 0.53 8.26
C ARG A 53 -9.86 1.81 7.83
N ILE A 54 -9.84 2.03 6.53
CA ILE A 54 -9.50 3.31 5.93
C ILE A 54 -10.81 4.11 5.76
N PRO A 55 -10.93 5.32 6.32
CA PRO A 55 -12.10 6.17 6.09
C PRO A 55 -12.26 6.46 4.59
N ARG A 56 -13.45 6.23 4.01
CA ARG A 56 -13.71 6.53 2.57
C ARG A 56 -13.42 8.00 2.22
N GLY A 57 -13.69 8.92 3.14
CA GLY A 57 -13.50 10.35 2.95
C GLY A 57 -12.03 10.79 2.80
N SER A 58 -11.06 9.99 3.23
CA SER A 58 -9.63 10.35 3.11
C SER A 58 -9.18 10.45 1.64
N TYR A 59 -9.88 9.78 0.74
CA TYR A 59 -9.62 9.81 -0.70
C TYR A 59 -10.22 11.03 -1.41
N ARG A 60 -11.15 11.76 -0.78
CA ARG A 60 -11.91 12.83 -1.43
C ARG A 60 -11.01 13.93 -1.97
N GLY A 61 -9.99 14.33 -1.22
CA GLY A 61 -9.06 15.38 -1.64
C GLY A 61 -8.28 15.03 -2.92
N ILE A 62 -7.80 13.79 -3.05
CA ILE A 62 -7.13 13.33 -4.27
C ILE A 62 -8.15 13.11 -5.40
N GLU A 63 -9.34 12.59 -5.08
CA GLU A 63 -10.42 12.44 -6.07
C GLU A 63 -10.80 13.76 -6.73
N GLU A 64 -10.94 14.83 -5.93
CA GLU A 64 -11.28 16.15 -6.46
C GLU A 64 -10.07 16.91 -7.01
N GLY A 65 -8.85 16.39 -6.83
CA GLY A 65 -7.62 17.04 -7.30
C GLY A 65 -7.27 18.29 -6.49
N THR A 66 -7.67 18.35 -5.22
CA THR A 66 -7.55 19.55 -4.37
C THR A 66 -6.68 19.34 -3.14
N HIS A 67 -6.56 18.10 -2.63
CA HIS A 67 -5.85 17.86 -1.37
C HIS A 67 -5.23 16.45 -1.28
N TRP A 68 -3.89 16.37 -1.40
CA TRP A 68 -3.17 15.09 -1.48
C TRP A 68 -2.81 14.44 -0.14
N ASN A 69 -2.45 15.26 0.85
CA ASN A 69 -1.87 14.76 2.10
C ASN A 69 -2.79 13.83 2.88
N ASN A 70 -4.10 14.01 2.78
CA ASN A 70 -5.07 13.27 3.57
C ASN A 70 -4.97 11.75 3.36
N TYR A 71 -4.72 11.32 2.12
CA TYR A 71 -4.54 9.90 1.82
C TYR A 71 -3.28 9.36 2.47
N THR A 72 -2.13 10.02 2.24
CA THR A 72 -0.85 9.55 2.81
C THR A 72 -0.91 9.57 4.34
N PHE A 73 -1.48 10.61 4.94
CA PHE A 73 -1.57 10.75 6.39
C PHE A 73 -2.52 9.72 7.01
N TYR A 74 -3.83 9.78 6.69
CA TYR A 74 -4.85 8.99 7.39
C TYR A 74 -5.06 7.58 6.83
N SER A 75 -4.61 7.28 5.61
CA SER A 75 -4.90 5.99 4.95
C SER A 75 -3.67 5.14 4.71
N TYR A 76 -2.48 5.72 4.80
CA TYR A 76 -1.23 5.02 4.56
C TYR A 76 -0.30 5.12 5.76
N SER A 77 0.45 6.22 5.88
CA SER A 77 1.54 6.38 6.85
C SER A 77 1.05 6.32 8.30
N ARG A 78 0.22 7.25 8.80
CA ARG A 78 -0.13 7.27 10.23
C ARG A 78 -0.94 6.05 10.64
N LEU A 79 -1.78 5.55 9.74
CA LEU A 79 -2.53 4.33 9.97
C LEU A 79 -1.60 3.11 10.10
N ASN A 80 -0.58 3.00 9.25
CA ASN A 80 0.38 1.88 9.27
C ASN A 80 1.53 2.01 10.28
N GLN A 81 1.94 3.23 10.64
CA GLN A 81 3.13 3.48 11.44
C GLN A 81 2.81 3.83 12.89
N TYR A 82 1.61 4.33 13.18
CA TYR A 82 1.27 4.81 14.51
C TYR A 82 -0.04 4.24 15.05
N ILE A 83 -1.17 4.56 14.41
CA ILE A 83 -2.50 4.26 14.95
C ILE A 83 -2.69 2.76 15.15
N ARG A 84 -2.57 1.95 14.08
CA ARG A 84 -2.73 0.51 14.19
C ARG A 84 -1.61 -0.14 15.02
N PRO A 85 -0.29 0.14 14.80
CA PRO A 85 0.76 -0.46 15.62
C PRO A 85 0.61 -0.24 17.12
N ARG A 86 0.13 0.93 17.56
CA ARG A 86 -0.17 1.19 18.97
C ARG A 86 -1.22 0.22 19.52
N LEU A 87 -2.25 -0.08 18.75
CA LEU A 87 -3.30 -1.04 19.14
C LEU A 87 -2.80 -2.49 19.08
N THR A 88 -2.00 -2.84 18.07
CA THR A 88 -1.35 -4.15 17.99
C THR A 88 -0.43 -4.38 19.20
N TYR A 89 0.37 -3.37 19.58
CA TYR A 89 1.23 -3.41 20.76
C TYR A 89 0.42 -3.63 22.05
N ALA A 90 -0.65 -2.86 22.26
CA ALA A 90 -1.50 -3.03 23.43
C ALA A 90 -2.19 -4.41 23.50
N LEU A 91 -2.51 -5.00 22.34
CA LEU A 91 -3.04 -6.36 22.28
C LEU A 91 -1.95 -7.41 22.57
N SER A 92 -0.71 -7.19 22.15
CA SER A 92 0.44 -8.02 22.53
C SER A 92 0.66 -8.02 24.04
N GLN A 93 0.63 -6.85 24.69
CA GLN A 93 0.75 -6.76 26.15
C GLN A 93 -0.34 -7.56 26.87
N PHE A 94 -1.58 -7.49 26.36
CA PHE A 94 -2.67 -8.29 26.92
C PHE A 94 -2.42 -9.80 26.80
N ILE A 95 -1.81 -10.27 25.70
CA ILE A 95 -1.44 -11.68 25.53
C ILE A 95 -0.35 -12.07 26.54
N GLU A 96 0.67 -11.22 26.70
CA GLU A 96 1.78 -11.41 27.65
C GLU A 96 1.31 -11.39 29.11
N ASP A 97 0.33 -10.55 29.46
CA ASP A 97 -0.30 -10.53 30.79
C ASP A 97 -1.04 -11.85 31.12
N HIS A 98 -1.33 -12.67 30.10
CA HIS A 98 -1.89 -14.01 30.25
C HIS A 98 -0.84 -15.13 30.18
N GLY A 99 0.45 -14.78 30.12
CA GLY A 99 1.58 -15.71 30.20
C GLY A 99 1.99 -16.34 28.87
N TRP A 100 1.71 -15.71 27.74
CA TRP A 100 2.08 -16.19 26.40
C TRP A 100 2.99 -15.19 25.69
N GLU A 101 3.94 -15.67 24.88
CA GLU A 101 4.78 -14.79 24.08
C GLU A 101 4.01 -14.23 22.88
N ALA A 102 4.13 -12.92 22.66
CA ALA A 102 3.45 -12.22 21.58
C ALA A 102 4.47 -11.44 20.74
N THR A 103 4.75 -11.91 19.52
CA THR A 103 5.63 -11.22 18.57
C THR A 103 4.79 -10.31 17.65
N PRO A 104 4.63 -9.00 17.95
CA PRO A 104 3.99 -8.07 17.02
C PRO A 104 4.86 -7.87 15.78
N CYS A 105 4.30 -8.07 14.58
CA CYS A 105 5.03 -7.90 13.34
C CYS A 105 4.65 -6.57 12.66
N TYR A 106 5.68 -5.81 12.25
CA TYR A 106 5.47 -4.68 11.36
C TYR A 106 5.15 -5.18 9.94
N PRO A 107 4.05 -4.72 9.30
CA PRO A 107 3.68 -5.13 7.95
C PRO A 107 4.53 -4.40 6.91
N ALA A 108 5.81 -4.78 6.83
CA ALA A 108 6.72 -4.36 5.77
C ALA A 108 6.39 -5.03 4.43
N VAL A 109 7.13 -4.66 3.38
CA VAL A 109 6.99 -5.19 2.02
C VAL A 109 7.87 -6.44 1.89
N PRO A 110 7.30 -7.66 1.82
CA PRO A 110 8.10 -8.89 1.74
C PRO A 110 9.07 -8.94 0.56
N GLU A 111 8.71 -8.30 -0.56
CA GLU A 111 9.45 -8.31 -1.83
C GLU A 111 10.78 -7.54 -1.75
N ARG A 112 11.01 -6.75 -0.70
CA ARG A 112 12.28 -6.04 -0.48
C ARG A 112 13.32 -6.88 0.27
N ASN A 113 13.00 -8.12 0.61
CA ASN A 113 13.86 -9.01 1.38
C ASN A 113 14.24 -10.29 0.61
N PRO A 114 15.41 -10.87 0.89
CA PRO A 114 16.50 -10.36 1.72
C PRO A 114 17.61 -9.70 0.90
N VAL A 115 18.31 -8.73 1.50
CA VAL A 115 19.49 -8.04 0.93
C VAL A 115 20.81 -8.48 1.56
N ARG A 116 20.79 -9.53 2.38
CA ARG A 116 21.91 -10.00 3.21
C ARG A 116 21.96 -11.52 3.20
N GLU A 117 23.07 -12.08 3.65
CA GLU A 117 23.22 -13.52 3.88
C GLU A 117 22.55 -13.96 5.19
N SER A 118 22.37 -15.27 5.36
CA SER A 118 21.94 -15.83 6.64
C SER A 118 23.05 -15.72 7.68
N VAL A 119 22.66 -15.61 8.95
CA VAL A 119 23.62 -15.56 10.07
C VAL A 119 24.31 -16.89 10.33
N GLU A 120 23.76 -17.99 9.79
CA GLU A 120 24.35 -19.32 9.80
C GLU A 120 23.91 -20.14 8.57
N PRO A 121 24.68 -21.16 8.14
CA PRO A 121 24.30 -22.06 7.06
C PRO A 121 22.96 -22.77 7.32
N GLY A 122 22.12 -22.88 6.30
CA GLY A 122 20.84 -23.60 6.38
C GLY A 122 19.65 -22.76 6.90
N ARG A 123 19.87 -21.51 7.33
CA ARG A 123 18.78 -20.58 7.65
C ARG A 123 18.40 -19.71 6.46
N VAL A 124 17.19 -19.17 6.52
CA VAL A 124 16.80 -18.07 5.64
C VAL A 124 17.59 -16.81 6.01
N PRO A 125 17.75 -15.86 5.08
CA PRO A 125 18.58 -14.69 5.35
C PRO A 125 17.97 -13.71 6.35
N SER A 126 18.75 -12.76 6.86
CA SER A 126 18.22 -11.78 7.84
C SER A 126 17.14 -10.87 7.23
N ASP A 127 16.33 -10.25 8.11
CA ASP A 127 15.29 -9.29 7.75
C ASP A 127 14.13 -9.86 6.90
N VAL A 128 13.83 -11.16 6.99
CA VAL A 128 12.63 -11.75 6.36
C VAL A 128 11.36 -11.06 6.86
N VAL A 129 10.40 -10.82 5.96
CA VAL A 129 9.10 -10.25 6.31
C VAL A 129 7.94 -11.13 5.87
N ALA A 130 7.12 -11.54 6.84
CA ALA A 130 5.90 -12.28 6.55
C ALA A 130 4.90 -11.38 5.82
N SER A 131 4.24 -11.92 4.80
CA SER A 131 3.20 -11.19 4.07
C SER A 131 1.95 -11.06 4.96
N VAL A 132 1.74 -9.89 5.56
CA VAL A 132 0.56 -9.63 6.41
C VAL A 132 -0.76 -9.92 5.70
N ARG A 133 -0.79 -9.81 4.36
CA ARG A 133 -1.99 -10.12 3.58
C ARG A 133 -2.22 -11.64 3.53
N PHE A 134 -1.17 -12.45 3.42
CA PHE A 134 -1.29 -13.91 3.46
C PHE A 134 -1.70 -14.37 4.85
N LEU A 135 -1.13 -13.74 5.89
CA LEU A 135 -1.57 -13.95 7.28
C LEU A 135 -3.06 -13.65 7.43
N ALA A 136 -3.54 -12.54 6.87
CA ALA A 136 -4.94 -12.15 6.95
C ALA A 136 -5.90 -13.09 6.19
N VAL A 137 -5.45 -13.67 5.05
CA VAL A 137 -6.22 -14.73 4.38
C VAL A 137 -6.30 -15.97 5.26
N GLY A 138 -5.16 -16.41 5.81
CA GLY A 138 -5.09 -17.52 6.75
C GLY A 138 -5.94 -17.30 8.00
N ALA A 139 -6.09 -16.05 8.44
CA ALA A 139 -6.89 -15.66 9.61
C ALA A 139 -8.38 -15.40 9.30
N GLY A 140 -8.84 -15.68 8.08
CA GLY A 140 -10.27 -15.60 7.73
C GLY A 140 -10.84 -14.19 7.61
N LEU A 141 -10.01 -13.14 7.66
CA LEU A 141 -10.51 -11.74 7.62
C LEU A 141 -11.01 -11.30 6.23
N GLY A 142 -10.65 -12.02 5.19
CA GLY A 142 -10.76 -11.53 3.82
C GLY A 142 -10.08 -12.43 2.81
N GLU A 143 -9.92 -11.90 1.60
CA GLU A 143 -9.19 -12.55 0.52
C GLU A 143 -8.29 -11.57 -0.24
N LEU A 144 -7.41 -12.07 -1.10
CA LEU A 144 -6.66 -11.23 -2.03
C LEU A 144 -7.47 -10.96 -3.31
N GLY A 145 -7.65 -9.68 -3.63
CA GLY A 145 -8.14 -9.28 -4.94
C GLY A 145 -7.11 -9.48 -6.04
N TRP A 146 -7.55 -9.36 -7.31
CA TRP A 146 -6.66 -9.51 -8.47
C TRP A 146 -5.43 -8.60 -8.42
N SER A 147 -5.59 -7.36 -7.94
CA SER A 147 -4.50 -6.38 -7.77
C SER A 147 -3.59 -6.64 -6.56
N LYS A 148 -3.70 -7.81 -5.91
CA LYS A 148 -3.01 -8.17 -4.66
C LYS A 148 -3.40 -7.30 -3.45
N VAL A 149 -4.37 -6.38 -3.60
CA VAL A 149 -4.96 -5.65 -2.46
C VAL A 149 -5.89 -6.60 -1.70
N PHE A 150 -5.79 -6.59 -0.37
CA PHE A 150 -6.64 -7.39 0.49
C PHE A 150 -8.06 -6.82 0.56
N LEU A 151 -9.05 -7.68 0.44
CA LEU A 151 -10.48 -7.35 0.40
C LEU A 151 -11.19 -8.00 1.57
N THR A 152 -12.12 -7.25 2.18
CA THR A 152 -12.94 -7.71 3.31
C THR A 152 -14.42 -7.55 2.97
N LYS A 153 -15.29 -8.40 3.52
CA LYS A 153 -16.74 -8.25 3.34
C LYS A 153 -17.23 -6.92 3.92
N GLN A 154 -16.66 -6.49 5.04
CA GLN A 154 -17.11 -5.27 5.68
C GLN A 154 -16.67 -4.00 4.94
N PHE A 155 -15.39 -3.87 4.59
CA PHE A 155 -14.83 -2.60 4.08
C PHE A 155 -14.29 -2.67 2.65
N GLY A 156 -14.36 -3.82 1.99
CA GLY A 156 -13.71 -4.05 0.71
C GLY A 156 -12.19 -3.82 0.83
N PRO A 157 -11.56 -3.06 -0.10
CA PRO A 157 -10.13 -2.80 -0.08
C PRO A 157 -9.68 -1.75 0.95
N ARG A 158 -10.62 -1.13 1.70
CA ARG A 158 -10.34 -0.02 2.60
C ARG A 158 -9.87 -0.50 3.97
N VAL A 159 -8.77 -1.24 4.02
CA VAL A 159 -8.22 -1.75 5.27
C VAL A 159 -6.70 -1.67 5.33
N ARG A 160 -6.19 -1.60 6.56
CA ARG A 160 -4.80 -1.87 6.91
C ARG A 160 -4.76 -2.98 7.94
N LEU A 161 -3.73 -3.80 7.82
CA LEU A 161 -3.57 -5.04 8.58
C LEU A 161 -2.29 -4.96 9.41
N GLY A 162 -2.28 -5.58 10.58
CA GLY A 162 -1.10 -5.86 11.38
C GLY A 162 -1.20 -7.28 11.92
N SER A 163 -0.14 -7.84 12.49
CA SER A 163 -0.17 -9.21 12.98
C SER A 163 0.61 -9.38 14.28
N ILE A 164 0.25 -10.42 15.01
CA ILE A 164 0.93 -10.92 16.21
C ILE A 164 1.09 -12.43 16.00
N ILE A 165 2.30 -12.93 16.15
CA ILE A 165 2.60 -14.37 16.13
C ILE A 165 2.81 -14.81 17.58
N THR A 166 2.18 -15.90 18.01
CA THR A 166 2.17 -16.32 19.42
C THR A 166 2.22 -17.84 19.57
N ASP A 167 2.81 -18.29 20.67
CA ASP A 167 2.81 -19.67 21.16
C ASP A 167 1.49 -20.06 21.86
N ALA A 168 0.59 -19.10 22.09
CA ALA A 168 -0.76 -19.38 22.54
C ALA A 168 -1.53 -20.22 21.51
N GLU A 169 -2.14 -21.31 21.97
CA GLU A 169 -3.02 -22.15 21.17
C GLU A 169 -4.44 -21.58 21.18
N LEU A 170 -4.83 -20.97 20.07
CA LEU A 170 -6.10 -20.26 19.91
C LEU A 170 -6.94 -20.92 18.81
N GLU A 171 -8.25 -20.95 19.04
CA GLU A 171 -9.18 -21.49 18.05
C GLU A 171 -9.24 -20.58 16.81
N PRO A 172 -9.00 -21.12 15.60
CA PRO A 172 -8.87 -20.33 14.39
C PRO A 172 -10.22 -20.00 13.75
N ASP A 173 -10.26 -18.87 13.05
CA ASP A 173 -11.44 -18.45 12.27
C ASP A 173 -11.60 -19.24 10.98
N GLU A 174 -12.81 -19.37 10.48
CA GLU A 174 -13.03 -19.97 9.16
C GLU A 174 -12.41 -19.11 8.05
N MET A 175 -11.72 -19.76 7.12
CA MET A 175 -11.14 -19.07 5.97
C MET A 175 -12.21 -18.79 4.90
N ILE A 176 -12.12 -17.62 4.26
CA ILE A 176 -12.98 -17.26 3.13
C ILE A 176 -12.52 -17.98 1.86
N GLU A 177 -13.47 -18.45 1.04
CA GLU A 177 -13.16 -19.03 -0.27
C GLU A 177 -12.67 -17.96 -1.26
N PRO A 178 -11.57 -18.23 -2.01
CA PRO A 178 -11.15 -17.37 -3.11
C PRO A 178 -12.27 -17.13 -4.12
N GLY A 179 -12.48 -15.88 -4.51
CA GLY A 179 -13.55 -15.44 -5.40
C GLY A 179 -14.85 -15.03 -4.71
N THR A 180 -14.91 -15.03 -3.38
CA THR A 180 -16.12 -14.62 -2.62
C THR A 180 -16.43 -13.13 -2.78
N ILE A 181 -15.41 -12.28 -2.69
CA ILE A 181 -15.47 -10.81 -2.70
C ILE A 181 -14.97 -10.25 -4.05
N CYS A 182 -13.81 -10.70 -4.52
CA CYS A 182 -13.22 -10.28 -5.79
C CYS A 182 -13.99 -10.86 -6.97
N THR A 183 -14.81 -10.05 -7.62
CA THR A 183 -15.64 -10.45 -8.77
C THR A 183 -14.91 -10.54 -10.10
N ARG A 184 -13.56 -10.45 -10.12
CA ARG A 184 -12.74 -10.38 -11.34
C ARG A 184 -13.26 -9.32 -12.35
N CYS A 185 -13.81 -8.22 -11.85
CA CYS A 185 -14.43 -7.17 -12.67
C CYS A 185 -13.44 -6.34 -13.52
N GLY A 186 -12.14 -6.46 -13.26
CA GLY A 186 -11.08 -5.73 -13.96
C GLY A 186 -11.01 -4.23 -13.69
N ALA A 187 -11.77 -3.69 -12.72
CA ALA A 187 -11.72 -2.26 -12.38
C ALA A 187 -10.31 -1.81 -11.97
N CYS A 188 -9.59 -2.64 -11.21
CA CYS A 188 -8.21 -2.37 -10.81
C CYS A 188 -7.20 -2.37 -11.97
N ILE A 189 -7.52 -3.03 -13.08
CA ILE A 189 -6.72 -3.05 -14.31
C ILE A 189 -6.98 -1.75 -15.08
N ARG A 190 -8.25 -1.48 -15.40
CA ARG A 190 -8.66 -0.33 -16.23
C ARG A 190 -8.32 1.03 -15.62
N GLU A 191 -8.40 1.15 -14.30
CA GLU A 191 -8.22 2.43 -13.60
C GLU A 191 -6.81 2.60 -13.03
N CYS A 192 -5.88 1.67 -13.28
CA CYS A 192 -4.49 1.83 -12.85
C CYS A 192 -3.77 2.85 -13.75
N PRO A 193 -3.37 4.03 -13.23
CA PRO A 193 -2.78 5.06 -14.08
C PRO A 193 -1.36 4.74 -14.56
N GLY A 194 -0.72 3.72 -13.97
CA GLY A 194 0.59 3.22 -14.37
C GLY A 194 0.54 1.93 -15.18
N ASN A 195 -0.63 1.41 -15.54
CA ASN A 195 -0.75 0.11 -16.23
C ASN A 195 0.04 -1.01 -15.52
N ALA A 196 -0.02 -1.01 -14.17
CA ALA A 196 0.80 -1.87 -13.33
C ALA A 196 0.13 -3.22 -13.00
N VAL A 197 -1.19 -3.34 -13.18
CA VAL A 197 -1.94 -4.57 -12.88
C VAL A 197 -2.17 -5.32 -14.19
N PRO A 198 -1.57 -6.50 -14.41
CA PRO A 198 -1.79 -7.28 -15.62
C PRO A 198 -3.26 -7.62 -15.89
N GLY A 199 -3.59 -7.74 -17.16
CA GLY A 199 -4.84 -8.30 -17.68
C GLY A 199 -5.02 -9.77 -17.31
N PHE A 200 -6.27 -10.23 -17.27
CA PHE A 200 -6.58 -11.65 -16.98
C PHE A 200 -5.99 -12.64 -17.99
N LYS A 201 -5.69 -12.19 -19.21
CA LYS A 201 -5.19 -13.01 -20.31
C LYS A 201 -3.68 -12.85 -20.54
N ASP A 202 -2.99 -12.05 -19.72
CA ASP A 202 -1.59 -11.71 -19.95
C ASP A 202 -0.62 -12.82 -19.48
N GLY A 203 -1.13 -13.88 -18.83
CA GLY A 203 -0.31 -14.97 -18.29
C GLY A 203 0.54 -14.60 -17.06
N LYS A 204 0.54 -13.32 -16.65
CA LYS A 204 1.32 -12.79 -15.52
C LYS A 204 0.57 -12.95 -14.19
N THR A 205 0.69 -14.12 -13.58
CA THR A 205 -0.01 -14.47 -12.34
C THR A 205 0.90 -15.14 -11.32
N ILE A 206 0.59 -14.93 -10.05
CA ILE A 206 1.22 -15.65 -8.93
C ILE A 206 0.14 -16.46 -8.23
N THR A 207 0.47 -17.71 -7.89
CA THR A 207 -0.38 -18.60 -7.07
C THR A 207 0.40 -19.08 -5.86
N ILE A 208 -0.21 -18.97 -4.69
CA ILE A 208 0.30 -19.51 -3.42
C ILE A 208 -0.76 -20.42 -2.79
N GLU A 209 -0.36 -21.24 -1.82
CA GLU A 209 -1.28 -22.07 -1.04
C GLU A 209 -1.21 -21.67 0.44
N ILE A 210 -2.37 -21.35 1.03
CA ILE A 210 -2.52 -21.05 2.46
C ILE A 210 -3.76 -21.82 2.95
N GLY A 211 -3.62 -22.59 4.03
CA GLY A 211 -4.71 -23.36 4.63
C GLY A 211 -5.43 -24.29 3.65
N GLY A 212 -4.69 -24.92 2.74
CA GLY A 212 -5.25 -25.79 1.69
C GLY A 212 -5.96 -25.05 0.54
N LYS A 213 -6.00 -23.72 0.56
CA LYS A 213 -6.64 -22.90 -0.49
C LYS A 213 -5.60 -22.31 -1.43
N LYS A 214 -5.82 -22.46 -2.74
CA LYS A 214 -5.02 -21.81 -3.79
C LYS A 214 -5.46 -20.36 -3.98
N ILE A 215 -4.55 -19.42 -3.76
CA ILE A 215 -4.81 -17.99 -3.86
C ILE A 215 -4.05 -17.45 -5.07
N THR A 216 -4.78 -17.00 -6.09
CA THR A 216 -4.22 -16.51 -7.36
C THR A 216 -4.52 -15.04 -7.60
N TYR A 217 -3.47 -14.24 -7.79
CA TYR A 217 -3.52 -12.81 -8.06
C TYR A 217 -2.57 -12.41 -9.22
N ALA A 218 -2.69 -11.18 -9.71
CA ALA A 218 -1.87 -10.68 -10.80
C ALA A 218 -0.42 -10.46 -10.34
N ASP A 219 0.55 -10.77 -11.19
CA ASP A 219 1.94 -10.40 -10.96
C ASP A 219 2.12 -8.91 -11.27
N VAL A 220 1.82 -8.08 -10.26
CA VAL A 220 1.80 -6.61 -10.38
C VAL A 220 3.19 -6.10 -10.75
N ASP A 221 3.25 -5.26 -11.77
CA ASP A 221 4.47 -4.55 -12.15
C ASP A 221 4.83 -3.50 -11.09
N MET A 222 5.74 -3.87 -10.21
CA MET A 222 6.09 -3.07 -9.04
C MET A 222 6.88 -1.80 -9.39
N GLY A 223 7.60 -1.77 -10.50
CA GLY A 223 8.28 -0.55 -10.97
C GLY A 223 7.28 0.50 -11.42
N ARG A 224 6.34 0.12 -12.28
CA ARG A 224 5.25 1.01 -12.74
C ARG A 224 4.36 1.46 -11.58
N CYS A 225 4.04 0.53 -10.68
CA CYS A 225 3.29 0.82 -9.47
C CYS A 225 4.01 1.87 -8.61
N THR A 226 5.30 1.70 -8.37
CA THR A 226 6.12 2.57 -7.51
C THR A 226 6.31 3.95 -8.10
N PHE A 227 6.66 4.06 -9.38
CA PHE A 227 6.72 5.36 -10.08
C PHE A 227 5.40 6.10 -9.98
N THR A 228 4.29 5.41 -10.25
CA THR A 228 2.96 6.00 -10.16
C THR A 228 2.62 6.39 -8.73
N HIS A 229 2.91 5.52 -7.75
CA HIS A 229 2.60 5.74 -6.35
C HIS A 229 3.31 6.96 -5.79
N HIS A 230 4.59 7.11 -6.13
CA HIS A 230 5.45 8.19 -5.66
C HIS A 230 5.52 9.37 -6.65
N GLY A 231 4.50 9.53 -7.50
CA GLY A 231 4.27 10.75 -8.26
C GLY A 231 5.19 10.96 -9.47
N PHE A 232 5.99 9.98 -9.87
CA PHE A 232 6.77 10.03 -11.11
C PHE A 232 5.92 9.74 -12.37
N ASN A 233 4.60 9.84 -12.27
CA ASN A 233 3.66 9.66 -13.36
C ASN A 233 2.90 10.97 -13.59
N ASN A 234 3.20 11.64 -14.70
CA ASN A 234 2.66 12.95 -15.05
C ASN A 234 1.14 12.99 -15.19
N ARG A 235 0.48 11.84 -15.40
CA ARG A 235 -0.98 11.76 -15.50
C ARG A 235 -1.70 12.00 -14.17
N ILE A 236 -0.99 11.81 -13.06
CA ILE A 236 -1.56 11.87 -11.70
C ILE A 236 -0.80 12.78 -10.73
N SER A 237 0.36 13.30 -11.13
CA SER A 237 1.20 14.16 -10.30
C SER A 237 1.20 15.59 -10.84
N PRO A 238 0.31 16.48 -10.34
CA PRO A 238 0.35 17.88 -10.72
C PRO A 238 1.64 18.57 -10.27
N PHE A 239 2.32 18.00 -9.27
CA PHE A 239 3.56 18.52 -8.72
C PHE A 239 4.74 18.29 -9.66
N MET A 240 4.88 17.04 -10.15
CA MET A 240 5.90 16.72 -11.15
C MET A 240 5.64 17.49 -12.45
N LYS A 241 4.39 17.51 -12.94
CA LYS A 241 4.05 18.25 -14.15
C LYS A 241 4.30 19.76 -14.00
N LYS A 242 4.10 20.34 -12.81
CA LYS A 242 4.39 21.76 -12.56
C LYS A 242 5.89 22.08 -12.59
N ASP A 243 6.70 21.32 -11.86
CA ASP A 243 8.14 21.61 -11.76
C ASP A 243 8.92 21.11 -12.99
N PHE A 244 8.36 20.12 -13.71
CA PHE A 244 8.91 19.56 -14.95
C PHE A 244 7.84 19.44 -16.06
N PRO A 245 7.37 20.56 -16.63
CA PRO A 245 6.27 20.57 -17.61
C PRO A 245 6.59 19.83 -18.91
N ASN A 246 7.88 19.72 -19.24
CA ASN A 246 8.38 19.16 -20.50
C ASN A 246 9.09 17.81 -20.32
N LEU A 247 9.24 17.33 -19.08
CA LEU A 247 9.83 16.01 -18.84
C LEU A 247 8.78 14.94 -19.07
N GLU A 248 9.01 14.09 -20.06
CA GLU A 248 8.11 12.99 -20.39
C GLU A 248 8.76 11.64 -20.07
N TYR A 249 8.08 10.84 -19.26
CA TYR A 249 8.44 9.46 -18.99
C TYR A 249 7.16 8.62 -19.01
N ASP A 250 7.06 7.68 -19.95
CA ASP A 250 5.90 6.80 -20.05
C ASP A 250 5.99 5.66 -19.03
N VAL A 251 5.43 5.90 -17.86
CA VAL A 251 5.34 4.89 -16.79
C VAL A 251 4.56 3.66 -17.25
N CYS A 252 3.58 3.77 -18.15
CA CYS A 252 2.72 2.65 -18.52
C CYS A 252 3.42 1.55 -19.33
N THR A 253 4.55 1.88 -19.96
CA THR A 253 5.36 0.97 -20.79
C THR A 253 6.75 0.71 -20.21
N SER A 254 7.07 1.33 -19.07
CA SER A 254 8.34 1.13 -18.37
C SER A 254 8.60 -0.34 -18.01
N ASN A 255 9.87 -0.75 -18.09
CA ASN A 255 10.36 -2.03 -17.57
C ASN A 255 11.30 -1.84 -16.37
N ALA A 256 11.30 -0.65 -15.75
CA ALA A 256 12.11 -0.41 -14.58
C ALA A 256 11.67 -1.33 -13.44
N THR A 257 12.63 -1.75 -12.64
CA THR A 257 12.40 -2.50 -11.41
C THR A 257 11.79 -1.61 -10.33
N GLU A 258 11.22 -2.24 -9.29
CA GLU A 258 10.75 -1.52 -8.11
C GLU A 258 11.87 -0.71 -7.44
N GLU A 259 13.09 -1.27 -7.39
CA GLU A 259 14.26 -0.64 -6.77
C GLU A 259 14.72 0.62 -7.54
N GLU A 260 14.78 0.56 -8.87
CA GLU A 260 15.08 1.74 -9.70
C GLU A 260 14.03 2.84 -9.50
N ALA A 261 12.75 2.45 -9.44
CA ALA A 261 11.66 3.38 -9.21
C ALA A 261 11.75 4.05 -7.84
N TYR A 262 12.04 3.30 -6.77
CA TYR A 262 12.27 3.86 -5.43
C TYR A 262 13.45 4.84 -5.42
N LYS A 263 14.59 4.46 -5.99
CA LYS A 263 15.80 5.30 -6.03
C LYS A 263 15.50 6.65 -6.67
N ILE A 264 14.87 6.66 -7.84
CA ILE A 264 14.52 7.89 -8.54
C ILE A 264 13.52 8.72 -7.73
N CYS A 265 12.42 8.10 -7.29
CA CYS A 265 11.34 8.84 -6.61
C CYS A 265 11.80 9.45 -5.27
N TYR A 266 12.55 8.70 -4.47
CA TYR A 266 13.04 9.19 -3.17
C TYR A 266 14.21 10.17 -3.33
N ALA A 267 15.06 10.00 -4.35
CA ALA A 267 16.06 11.02 -4.69
C ALA A 267 15.38 12.36 -5.03
N LEU A 268 14.38 12.36 -5.92
CA LEU A 268 13.64 13.57 -6.29
C LEU A 268 12.88 14.19 -5.12
N MET A 269 12.32 13.36 -4.22
CA MET A 269 11.61 13.85 -3.04
C MET A 269 12.51 14.64 -2.07
N GLY A 270 13.78 14.26 -1.94
CA GLY A 270 14.74 14.92 -1.05
C GLY A 270 15.64 15.96 -1.71
N ALA A 271 15.70 16.00 -3.05
CA ALA A 271 16.71 16.76 -3.77
C ALA A 271 16.52 18.29 -3.65
N ASN A 272 17.67 18.98 -3.57
CA ASN A 272 17.76 20.44 -3.57
C ASN A 272 18.20 20.96 -4.94
N TRP A 273 17.84 22.20 -5.22
CA TRP A 273 18.30 22.98 -6.37
C TRP A 273 18.59 24.43 -5.95
N SER A 274 19.15 25.21 -6.87
CA SER A 274 19.39 26.64 -6.65
C SER A 274 18.08 27.39 -6.40
N LYS A 275 18.10 28.27 -5.40
CA LYS A 275 17.01 29.22 -5.16
C LYS A 275 17.06 30.31 -6.22
N THR A 276 15.95 30.47 -6.93
CA THR A 276 15.80 31.48 -7.98
C THR A 276 14.41 32.11 -7.89
N PRO A 277 14.14 33.24 -8.57
CA PRO A 277 12.81 33.84 -8.59
C PRO A 277 11.69 32.87 -9.04
N PHE A 278 12.03 31.89 -9.88
CA PHE A 278 11.09 30.86 -10.37
C PHE A 278 11.13 29.56 -9.56
N ASN A 279 12.09 29.40 -8.63
CA ASN A 279 12.20 28.27 -7.71
C ASN A 279 12.59 28.75 -6.30
N PRO A 280 11.68 29.43 -5.57
CA PRO A 280 12.01 30.07 -4.31
C PRO A 280 12.37 29.08 -3.19
N ASP A 281 11.81 27.87 -3.24
CA ASP A 281 11.99 26.85 -2.20
C ASP A 281 13.33 26.11 -2.33
N GLY A 282 14.02 26.23 -3.48
CA GLY A 282 15.31 25.57 -3.73
C GLY A 282 15.20 24.05 -3.73
N LYS A 283 14.06 23.50 -4.15
CA LYS A 283 13.82 22.06 -4.28
C LYS A 283 13.75 21.68 -5.75
N VAL A 284 13.97 20.40 -6.03
CA VAL A 284 13.81 19.87 -7.39
C VAL A 284 12.33 19.69 -7.72
N ILE A 285 11.56 19.12 -6.79
CA ILE A 285 10.09 19.12 -6.84
C ILE A 285 9.60 19.77 -5.55
N ASN A 286 8.95 20.92 -5.67
CA ASN A 286 8.67 21.81 -4.55
C ASN A 286 7.71 21.21 -3.52
N GLN A 287 6.72 20.44 -3.97
CA GLN A 287 5.68 19.90 -3.08
C GLN A 287 6.05 18.59 -2.39
N TYR A 288 7.01 17.82 -2.91
CA TYR A 288 7.33 16.49 -2.37
C TYR A 288 7.90 16.51 -0.94
N PRO A 289 8.83 17.42 -0.59
CA PRO A 289 9.30 17.53 0.78
C PRO A 289 8.17 17.81 1.78
N PHE A 290 7.19 18.62 1.41
CA PHE A 290 6.03 18.90 2.25
C PHE A 290 5.19 17.63 2.46
N HIS A 291 4.83 16.92 1.38
CA HIS A 291 4.07 15.67 1.45
C HIS A 291 4.76 14.61 2.30
N SER A 292 6.07 14.47 2.14
CA SER A 292 6.90 13.55 2.91
C SER A 292 6.95 13.94 4.40
N ARG A 293 7.24 15.21 4.71
CA ARG A 293 7.37 15.69 6.09
C ARG A 293 6.10 15.49 6.91
N VAL A 294 4.95 15.91 6.39
CA VAL A 294 3.68 15.80 7.14
C VAL A 294 3.27 14.36 7.39
N SER A 295 3.72 13.46 6.51
CA SER A 295 3.40 12.04 6.54
C SER A 295 4.50 11.17 7.16
N GLY A 296 5.49 11.76 7.83
CA GLY A 296 6.54 10.99 8.52
C GLY A 296 7.53 10.30 7.57
N GLY A 297 7.94 10.98 6.50
CA GLY A 297 8.97 10.49 5.57
C GLY A 297 8.44 9.67 4.39
N TYR A 298 7.12 9.47 4.29
CA TYR A 298 6.47 8.75 3.20
C TYR A 298 5.59 9.69 2.38
N PHE A 299 5.45 9.47 1.07
CA PHE A 299 4.59 10.32 0.24
C PHE A 299 3.90 9.47 -0.83
N ALA A 300 2.59 9.64 -0.98
CA ALA A 300 1.79 8.84 -1.89
C ALA A 300 0.89 9.74 -2.74
N VAL A 301 1.22 9.85 -4.03
CA VAL A 301 0.59 10.80 -4.97
C VAL A 301 -0.56 10.15 -5.74
N CYS A 302 -0.48 8.85 -6.06
CA CYS A 302 -1.50 8.19 -6.90
C CYS A 302 -2.89 8.06 -6.24
N GLY A 303 -2.98 8.21 -4.93
CA GLY A 303 -4.23 8.06 -4.16
C GLY A 303 -4.90 6.69 -4.27
N ALA A 304 -4.16 5.64 -4.65
CA ALA A 304 -4.69 4.29 -4.89
C ALA A 304 -5.91 4.24 -5.83
N ARG A 305 -5.86 5.05 -6.91
CA ARG A 305 -6.94 5.17 -7.92
C ARG A 305 -7.48 3.81 -8.38
N GLY A 306 -6.63 2.96 -8.96
CA GLY A 306 -7.05 1.66 -9.49
C GLY A 306 -7.26 0.61 -8.40
N CYS A 307 -6.27 0.44 -7.52
CA CYS A 307 -6.23 -0.72 -6.63
C CYS A 307 -7.18 -0.63 -5.43
N ILE A 308 -7.51 0.57 -4.94
CA ILE A 308 -8.45 0.76 -3.82
C ILE A 308 -9.71 1.51 -4.27
N ARG A 309 -9.60 2.74 -4.81
CA ARG A 309 -10.78 3.58 -5.11
C ARG A 309 -11.70 2.93 -6.14
N ALA A 310 -11.17 2.47 -7.27
CA ALA A 310 -11.96 1.81 -8.30
C ALA A 310 -12.55 0.49 -7.81
N CYS A 311 -11.76 -0.32 -7.09
CA CYS A 311 -12.21 -1.58 -6.52
C CYS A 311 -13.34 -1.36 -5.49
N MET A 312 -13.17 -0.43 -4.55
CA MET A 312 -14.18 -0.03 -3.58
C MET A 312 -15.47 0.40 -4.28
N ASN A 313 -15.39 1.29 -5.27
CA ASN A 313 -16.56 1.78 -5.99
C ASN A 313 -17.32 0.63 -6.69
N THR A 314 -16.63 -0.32 -7.31
CA THR A 314 -17.29 -1.48 -7.94
C THR A 314 -17.93 -2.40 -6.91
N LEU A 315 -17.25 -2.68 -5.79
CA LEU A 315 -17.78 -3.54 -4.73
C LEU A 315 -19.00 -2.93 -4.03
N GLU A 316 -18.96 -1.62 -3.78
CA GLU A 316 -20.07 -0.86 -3.20
C GLU A 316 -21.29 -0.91 -4.13
N LYS A 317 -21.12 -0.59 -5.42
CA LYS A 317 -22.20 -0.60 -6.42
C LYS A 317 -22.80 -1.99 -6.67
N SER A 318 -22.03 -3.05 -6.44
CA SER A 318 -22.50 -4.43 -6.64
C SER A 318 -23.06 -5.06 -5.37
N GLY A 319 -23.15 -4.33 -4.25
CA GLY A 319 -23.64 -4.87 -2.98
C GLY A 319 -22.76 -5.98 -2.39
N ARG A 320 -21.48 -6.03 -2.77
CA ARG A 320 -20.52 -7.08 -2.34
C ARG A 320 -19.83 -6.75 -1.02
N ILE A 321 -20.03 -5.55 -0.49
CA ILE A 321 -19.49 -5.10 0.80
C ILE A 321 -20.58 -4.48 1.66
N GLU A 322 -20.39 -4.53 2.98
CA GLU A 322 -21.41 -4.13 3.96
C GLU A 322 -21.34 -2.64 4.31
N ASN A 323 -20.13 -2.07 4.43
CA ASN A 323 -19.96 -0.65 4.73
C ASN A 323 -20.09 0.21 3.47
N THR A 324 -21.34 0.54 3.14
CA THR A 324 -21.76 1.40 2.04
C THR A 324 -22.10 2.81 2.51
N PHE A 325 -22.38 3.72 1.58
CA PHE A 325 -22.72 5.12 1.83
C PHE A 325 -23.91 5.52 0.98
N GLU A 326 -24.71 6.48 1.46
CA GLU A 326 -25.86 7.01 0.72
C GLU A 326 -25.43 7.59 -0.64
N GLU A 327 -24.34 8.36 -0.64
CA GLU A 327 -23.81 9.02 -1.83
C GLU A 327 -22.69 8.21 -2.50
N PRO A 328 -22.68 8.11 -3.84
CA PRO A 328 -21.61 7.45 -4.58
C PRO A 328 -20.27 8.18 -4.40
N PHE A 329 -19.19 7.41 -4.43
CA PHE A 329 -17.86 7.98 -4.24
C PHE A 329 -17.46 8.84 -5.43
N TYR A 330 -17.54 8.26 -6.63
CA TYR A 330 -17.34 8.96 -7.88
C TYR A 330 -18.63 9.70 -8.25
N LYS A 331 -18.56 11.03 -8.25
CA LYS A 331 -19.64 11.91 -8.73
C LYS A 331 -19.46 12.32 -10.20
N LYS A 332 -18.25 12.16 -10.72
CA LYS A 332 -17.80 12.46 -12.08
C LYS A 332 -16.66 11.51 -12.45
N PRO A 333 -16.29 11.37 -13.73
CA PRO A 333 -15.07 10.67 -14.11
C PRO A 333 -13.85 11.25 -13.38
N SER A 334 -12.99 10.39 -12.83
CA SER A 334 -11.77 10.84 -12.14
C SER A 334 -10.84 11.54 -13.13
N TRP A 335 -10.36 12.72 -12.75
CA TRP A 335 -9.47 13.55 -13.56
C TRP A 335 -8.16 12.83 -13.89
N LEU A 336 -7.56 13.16 -15.04
CA LEU A 336 -6.19 12.84 -15.42
C LEU A 336 -5.57 14.11 -15.97
N LEU A 337 -4.30 14.33 -15.69
CA LEU A 337 -3.55 15.41 -16.32
C LEU A 337 -3.21 15.01 -17.76
N ASN A 338 -3.18 16.01 -18.64
CA ASN A 338 -2.71 15.84 -20.00
C ASN A 338 -1.19 15.52 -20.00
N CYS A 339 -0.78 14.60 -20.85
CA CYS A 339 0.63 14.25 -21.05
C CYS A 339 1.33 15.14 -22.08
N GLU A 340 0.60 16.00 -22.78
CA GLU A 340 1.19 16.93 -23.76
C GLU A 340 2.24 17.84 -23.11
N ARG A 341 3.28 18.16 -23.89
CA ARG A 341 4.35 19.07 -23.47
C ARG A 341 3.84 20.50 -23.51
N ASP A 342 4.28 21.30 -22.56
CA ASP A 342 3.98 22.73 -22.57
C ASP A 342 4.93 23.42 -23.55
N GLU A 343 4.58 24.61 -24.05
CA GLU A 343 5.53 25.39 -24.83
C GLU A 343 6.74 25.75 -23.94
N PRO A 344 7.99 25.49 -24.37
CA PRO A 344 9.16 25.86 -23.59
C PRO A 344 9.22 27.38 -23.39
N VAL A 345 9.21 27.82 -22.13
CA VAL A 345 9.55 29.22 -21.78
C VAL A 345 11.06 29.33 -21.76
N GLY A 346 11.62 29.37 -22.96
CA GLY A 346 13.04 29.43 -23.23
C GLY A 346 13.71 28.10 -23.56
N LYS A 347 14.91 28.17 -24.16
CA LYS A 347 15.66 27.04 -24.72
C LYS A 347 16.73 26.46 -23.79
N VAL A 348 17.31 27.24 -22.89
CA VAL A 348 18.48 26.80 -22.10
C VAL A 348 18.30 27.10 -20.61
N ASN A 349 18.10 28.38 -20.29
CA ASN A 349 18.03 28.83 -18.92
C ASN A 349 17.10 30.05 -18.87
N PRO A 350 15.94 29.95 -18.21
CA PRO A 350 15.00 31.06 -18.16
C PRO A 350 15.59 32.31 -17.51
N TRP A 351 16.60 32.20 -16.64
CA TRP A 351 17.32 33.34 -16.05
C TRP A 351 18.22 34.03 -17.06
N TRP A 352 18.92 33.25 -17.90
CA TRP A 352 19.74 33.78 -18.98
C TRP A 352 18.86 34.48 -20.01
N GLU A 353 17.74 33.87 -20.38
CA GLU A 353 16.87 34.41 -21.41
C GLU A 353 16.06 35.61 -20.93
N ALA A 354 15.57 35.60 -19.69
CA ALA A 354 14.99 36.79 -19.08
C ALA A 354 16.02 37.93 -19.00
N TYR A 355 17.28 37.63 -18.68
CA TYR A 355 18.36 38.60 -18.67
C TYR A 355 18.66 39.15 -20.08
N LEU A 356 18.77 38.28 -21.09
CA LEU A 356 18.97 38.70 -22.48
C LEU A 356 17.83 39.63 -22.92
N LYS A 357 16.59 39.26 -22.60
CA LYS A 357 15.39 40.07 -22.87
C LYS A 357 15.44 41.44 -22.20
N GLU A 358 15.75 41.46 -20.90
CA GLU A 358 15.86 42.71 -20.13
C GLU A 358 16.96 43.62 -20.69
N LYS A 359 18.06 43.04 -21.19
CA LYS A 359 19.19 43.79 -21.75
C LYS A 359 19.09 44.06 -23.25
N GLY A 360 18.05 43.58 -23.94
CA GLY A 360 17.92 43.70 -25.40
C GLY A 360 19.02 42.97 -26.17
N LEU A 361 19.48 41.83 -25.65
CA LEU A 361 20.57 41.01 -26.19
C LEU A 361 20.07 39.71 -26.86
N GLU A 362 18.78 39.65 -27.23
CA GLU A 362 18.15 38.47 -27.86
C GLU A 362 18.61 38.21 -29.30
#